data_AF-A0A1B6CIL8-F1
#
_entry.id   AF-A0A1B6CIL8-F1
#
_cell.length_a   1.000
_cell.length_b   1.000
_cell.length_c   1.000
_cell.angle_alpha   90.00
_cell.angle_beta   90.00
_cell.angle_gamma   90.00
#
_symmetry.space_group_name_H-M   'P 1'
#
loop_
_entity.id
_entity.type
_entity.pdbx_description
1 polymer ?
#
loop_
_entity_poly.entity_id
_entity_poly.type
_entity_poly.pdbx_seq_one_letter_code
_entity_poly.pdbx_strand_id
1 'polypeptide(L)'
;MDVDSNEVLKPKPMKHPTADLLDQCMNLIFHFIKSVCFDEEELKWDKTKLLYTDMTQIFEEIILPTHASHHVQFLMFYLISFKNSLAYSFLQLLWRKVSNPNVPNILRQASVLFMASLLARAKFIPIIILKENLTDMTQWIHGYISNQDGATVNYDSRVHVVFYSVCQALFYLIAFRHKDLVNHNKGLIFLQGLNLAKIVTCHLNPLKVCLPAVTSNFASVTRHYQLAYCYSVIEHNARNTIPLVYRNSSGAAVMSMPVQLETYFPFDPYLLQRSNHFINSLYREYDGSIPESNGEDKKDEAEQQDTVKEDEDDFLMDQSNNSLSSFSYGVSPGFLQM
;
A
#
# COMPACT_ATOMS: atom_id res chain seq x y z
N MET A 1 29.96 28.83 -36.64
CA MET A 1 30.80 28.24 -35.58
C MET A 1 29.95 28.23 -34.32
N ASP A 2 28.82 27.54 -34.29
CA ASP A 2 28.69 26.07 -34.25
C ASP A 2 29.65 25.50 -33.20
N VAL A 3 29.15 24.99 -32.07
CA VAL A 3 28.70 23.59 -31.96
C VAL A 3 27.78 23.44 -30.74
N ASP A 4 26.54 23.08 -31.05
CA ASP A 4 25.59 22.20 -30.36
C ASP A 4 26.05 21.44 -29.11
N SER A 5 25.29 21.50 -28.02
CA SER A 5 25.17 20.42 -27.03
C SER A 5 23.88 20.58 -26.21
N ASN A 6 22.72 20.36 -26.84
CA ASN A 6 21.61 19.78 -26.09
C ASN A 6 22.04 18.36 -25.66
N GLU A 7 22.74 18.24 -24.53
CA GLU A 7 22.88 16.95 -23.84
C GLU A 7 21.50 16.53 -23.35
N VAL A 8 20.76 15.86 -24.24
CA VAL A 8 19.67 14.97 -23.83
C VAL A 8 20.34 13.92 -22.95
N LEU A 9 20.26 14.10 -21.63
CA LEU A 9 20.73 13.16 -20.62
C LEU A 9 20.26 11.76 -21.01
N LYS A 10 21.16 10.96 -21.59
CA LYS A 10 20.85 9.58 -21.94
C LYS A 10 20.45 8.88 -20.65
N PRO A 11 19.27 8.23 -20.61
CA PRO A 11 18.80 7.58 -19.39
C PRO A 11 19.85 6.57 -18.92
N LYS A 12 20.29 6.75 -17.67
CA LYS A 12 21.36 5.95 -17.07
C LYS A 12 20.93 4.47 -17.04
N PRO A 13 21.79 3.54 -17.47
CA PRO A 13 21.47 2.11 -17.42
C PRO A 13 21.39 1.63 -15.98
N MET A 14 20.58 0.60 -15.74
CA MET A 14 20.53 -0.04 -14.43
C MET A 14 21.85 -0.77 -14.14
N LYS A 15 22.27 -0.80 -12.87
CA LYS A 15 23.51 -1.49 -12.47
C LYS A 15 23.45 -3.01 -12.71
N HIS A 16 22.29 -3.62 -12.51
CA HIS A 16 22.11 -5.07 -12.62
C HIS A 16 21.62 -5.45 -14.03
N PRO A 17 22.25 -6.43 -14.72
CA PRO A 17 21.92 -6.76 -16.12
C PRO A 17 20.45 -7.12 -16.36
N THR A 18 19.86 -7.94 -15.47
CA THR A 18 18.43 -8.31 -15.57
C THR A 18 17.51 -7.12 -15.33
N ALA A 19 17.90 -6.20 -14.44
CA ALA A 19 17.12 -5.00 -14.18
C ALA A 19 17.20 -4.04 -15.36
N ASP A 20 18.38 -3.93 -16.00
CA ASP A 20 18.53 -3.12 -17.21
C ASP A 20 17.69 -3.69 -18.36
N LEU A 21 17.74 -5.00 -18.59
CA LEU A 21 16.91 -5.67 -19.61
C LEU A 21 15.42 -5.41 -19.37
N LEU A 22 14.95 -5.60 -18.14
CA LEU A 22 13.56 -5.32 -17.77
C LEU A 22 13.20 -3.85 -18.03
N ASP A 23 14.08 -2.92 -17.68
CA ASP A 23 13.89 -1.49 -17.93
C ASP A 23 13.76 -1.19 -19.43
N GLN A 24 14.56 -1.83 -20.28
CA GLN A 24 14.42 -1.69 -21.73
C GLN A 24 13.07 -2.24 -22.23
N CYS A 25 12.66 -3.42 -21.77
CA CYS A 25 11.39 -4.02 -22.12
C CYS A 25 10.20 -3.15 -21.67
N MET A 26 10.21 -2.69 -20.42
CA MET A 26 9.19 -1.80 -19.88
C MET A 26 9.11 -0.51 -20.70
N ASN A 27 10.25 0.10 -21.02
CA ASN A 27 10.32 1.29 -21.86
C ASN A 27 9.69 1.06 -23.24
N LEU A 28 10.01 -0.06 -23.91
CA LEU A 28 9.44 -0.40 -25.21
C LEU A 28 7.92 -0.58 -25.15
N ILE A 29 7.42 -1.28 -24.13
CA ILE A 29 5.98 -1.53 -23.99
C ILE A 29 5.23 -0.23 -23.66
N PHE A 30 5.79 0.66 -22.83
CA PHE A 30 5.18 1.97 -22.59
C PHE A 30 5.05 2.80 -23.88
N HIS A 31 6.09 2.82 -24.72
CA HIS A 31 6.03 3.47 -26.03
C HIS A 31 4.98 2.82 -26.93
N PHE A 32 4.90 1.49 -26.95
CA PHE A 32 3.85 0.77 -27.69
C PHE A 32 2.45 1.18 -27.21
N ILE A 33 2.18 1.13 -25.90
CA ILE A 33 0.89 1.55 -25.32
C ILE A 33 0.55 2.98 -25.76
N LYS A 34 1.50 3.91 -25.65
CA LYS A 34 1.29 5.31 -26.07
C LYS A 34 0.98 5.42 -27.57
N SER A 35 1.72 4.72 -28.42
CA SER A 35 1.54 4.75 -29.89
C SER A 35 0.21 4.15 -30.37
N VAL A 36 -0.35 3.18 -29.65
CA VAL A 36 -1.66 2.60 -29.96
C VAL A 36 -2.78 3.55 -29.54
N CYS A 37 -2.62 4.19 -28.38
CA CYS A 37 -3.64 5.02 -27.76
C CYS A 37 -3.67 6.45 -28.28
N PHE A 38 -2.56 7.02 -28.77
CA PHE A 38 -2.47 8.43 -29.15
C PHE A 38 -2.03 8.64 -30.60
N ASP A 39 -2.51 9.72 -31.20
CA ASP A 39 -2.06 10.25 -32.49
C ASP A 39 -1.97 11.77 -32.40
N GLU A 40 -0.77 12.32 -32.62
CA GLU A 40 -0.52 13.77 -32.47
C GLU A 40 -1.15 14.37 -31.18
N GLU A 41 -1.11 13.60 -30.08
CA GLU A 41 -1.69 13.89 -28.75
C GLU A 41 -3.21 13.68 -28.56
N GLU A 42 -3.95 13.32 -29.61
CA GLU A 42 -5.36 12.95 -29.50
C GLU A 42 -5.53 11.47 -29.08
N LEU A 43 -6.35 11.23 -28.05
CA LEU A 43 -6.64 9.88 -27.55
C LEU A 43 -7.60 9.14 -28.49
N LYS A 44 -7.10 8.10 -29.16
CA LYS A 44 -7.89 7.14 -29.96
C LYS A 44 -8.67 6.21 -29.06
N TRP A 45 -9.90 6.61 -28.72
CA TRP A 45 -10.70 5.92 -27.71
C TRP A 45 -11.05 4.47 -28.06
N ASP A 46 -11.40 4.17 -29.31
CA ASP A 46 -11.76 2.81 -29.71
C ASP A 46 -10.56 1.85 -29.65
N LYS A 47 -9.38 2.30 -30.09
CA LYS A 47 -8.14 1.52 -29.95
C LYS A 47 -7.74 1.34 -28.49
N THR A 48 -7.89 2.40 -27.68
CA THR A 48 -7.59 2.36 -26.24
C THR A 48 -8.48 1.36 -25.50
N LYS A 49 -9.77 1.29 -25.83
CA LYS A 49 -10.71 0.31 -25.27
C LYS A 49 -10.33 -1.13 -25.62
N LEU A 50 -9.95 -1.39 -26.87
CA LEU A 50 -9.49 -2.71 -27.30
C LEU A 50 -8.25 -3.11 -26.50
N LEU A 51 -7.22 -2.26 -26.48
CA LEU A 51 -6.01 -2.51 -25.72
C LEU A 51 -6.28 -2.69 -24.21
N TYR A 52 -7.18 -1.88 -23.63
CA TYR A 52 -7.59 -2.04 -22.23
C TYR A 52 -8.24 -3.40 -21.96
N THR A 53 -9.06 -3.89 -22.89
CA THR A 53 -9.70 -5.21 -22.76
C THR A 53 -8.65 -6.31 -22.76
N ASP A 54 -7.73 -6.29 -23.73
CA ASP A 54 -6.63 -7.26 -23.84
C ASP A 54 -5.71 -7.22 -22.60
N MET A 55 -5.31 -6.02 -22.18
CA MET A 55 -4.46 -5.84 -21.00
C MET A 55 -5.16 -6.23 -19.70
N THR A 56 -6.47 -6.06 -19.61
CA THR A 56 -7.27 -6.52 -18.47
C THR A 56 -7.28 -8.04 -18.39
N GLN A 57 -7.46 -8.74 -19.52
CA GLN A 57 -7.39 -10.20 -19.56
C GLN A 57 -6.01 -10.69 -19.12
N ILE A 58 -4.93 -10.12 -19.67
CA ILE A 58 -3.55 -10.43 -19.28
C ILE A 58 -3.33 -10.16 -17.78
N PHE A 59 -3.88 -9.07 -17.27
CA PHE A 59 -3.78 -8.74 -15.85
C PHE A 59 -4.44 -9.83 -14.99
N GLU A 60 -5.66 -10.26 -15.32
CA GLU A 60 -6.38 -11.27 -14.55
C GLU A 60 -5.74 -12.65 -14.60
N GLU A 61 -5.20 -13.05 -15.76
CA GLU A 61 -4.63 -14.38 -15.99
C GLU A 61 -3.17 -14.50 -15.51
N ILE A 62 -2.39 -13.41 -15.58
CA ILE A 62 -0.94 -13.46 -15.35
C ILE A 62 -0.54 -12.56 -14.19
N ILE A 63 -0.85 -11.26 -14.24
CA ILE A 63 -0.28 -10.30 -13.27
C ILE A 63 -0.88 -10.48 -11.88
N LEU A 64 -2.19 -10.60 -11.77
CA LEU A 64 -2.90 -10.77 -10.50
C LEU A 64 -2.49 -12.04 -9.73
N PRO A 65 -2.38 -13.23 -10.35
CA PRO A 65 -1.91 -14.43 -9.65
C PRO A 65 -0.39 -14.45 -9.41
N THR A 66 0.39 -13.60 -10.09
CA THR A 66 1.85 -13.54 -9.90
C THR A 66 2.20 -12.76 -8.63
N HIS A 67 2.54 -13.49 -7.58
CA HIS A 67 2.95 -12.92 -6.30
C HIS A 67 4.26 -12.10 -6.43
N ALA A 68 4.30 -10.94 -5.76
CA ALA A 68 5.50 -10.08 -5.62
C ALA A 68 6.19 -9.63 -6.93
N SER A 69 5.45 -9.46 -8.03
CA SER A 69 5.96 -8.78 -9.24
C SER A 69 6.02 -7.27 -9.03
N HIS A 70 7.16 -6.59 -9.17
CA HIS A 70 7.34 -5.18 -8.76
C HIS A 70 7.18 -4.13 -9.87
N HIS A 71 7.17 -4.52 -11.15
CA HIS A 71 7.28 -3.55 -12.25
C HIS A 71 6.22 -3.73 -13.35
N VAL A 72 5.88 -4.96 -13.72
CA VAL A 72 5.02 -5.25 -14.90
C VAL A 72 3.62 -4.66 -14.75
N GLN A 73 3.07 -4.65 -13.54
CA GLN A 73 1.77 -4.03 -13.22
C GLN A 73 1.72 -2.53 -13.54
N PHE A 74 2.86 -1.83 -13.60
CA PHE A 74 2.89 -0.42 -13.99
C PHE A 74 2.49 -0.20 -15.45
N LEU A 75 2.51 -1.24 -16.30
CA LEU A 75 1.92 -1.18 -17.64
C LEU A 75 0.42 -0.91 -17.57
N MET A 76 -0.29 -1.62 -16.67
CA MET A 76 -1.72 -1.37 -16.44
C MET A 76 -1.94 -0.01 -15.79
N PHE A 77 -1.11 0.36 -14.79
CA PHE A 77 -1.16 1.68 -14.14
C PHE A 77 -1.05 2.84 -15.13
N TYR A 78 -0.14 2.73 -16.11
CA TYR A 78 0.05 3.73 -17.15
C TYR A 78 -1.14 3.77 -18.12
N LEU A 79 -1.62 2.62 -18.59
CA LEU A 79 -2.76 2.57 -19.51
C LEU A 79 -4.03 3.19 -18.90
N ILE A 80 -4.33 2.86 -17.65
CA ILE A 80 -5.54 3.39 -16.99
C ILE A 80 -5.44 4.87 -16.62
N SER A 81 -4.24 5.47 -16.67
CA SER A 81 -4.06 6.90 -16.41
C SER A 81 -4.57 7.79 -17.55
N PHE A 82 -4.79 7.23 -18.75
CA PHE A 82 -5.21 8.01 -19.92
C PHE A 82 -6.63 8.54 -19.80
N LYS A 83 -7.49 7.89 -19.01
CA LYS A 83 -8.88 8.33 -18.79
C LYS A 83 -9.43 7.77 -17.50
N ASN A 84 -10.06 8.61 -16.67
CA ASN A 84 -10.63 8.22 -15.37
C ASN A 84 -11.63 7.07 -15.46
N SER A 85 -12.35 6.93 -16.59
CA SER A 85 -13.27 5.80 -16.80
C SER A 85 -12.55 4.45 -16.82
N LEU A 86 -11.31 4.38 -17.33
CA LEU A 86 -10.51 3.15 -17.33
C LEU A 86 -10.10 2.77 -15.92
N ALA A 87 -9.57 3.74 -15.16
CA ALA A 87 -9.21 3.53 -13.76
C ALA A 87 -10.42 3.10 -12.91
N TYR A 88 -11.57 3.75 -13.12
CA TYR A 88 -12.83 3.38 -12.46
C TYR A 88 -13.26 1.95 -12.81
N SER A 89 -13.29 1.59 -14.10
CA SER A 89 -13.64 0.24 -14.54
C SER A 89 -12.68 -0.82 -13.98
N PHE A 90 -11.40 -0.51 -13.87
CA PHE A 90 -10.40 -1.41 -13.31
C PHE A 90 -10.59 -1.62 -11.80
N LEU A 91 -10.90 -0.56 -11.04
CA LEU A 91 -11.24 -0.67 -9.61
C LEU A 91 -12.51 -1.50 -9.39
N GLN A 92 -13.54 -1.30 -10.22
CA GLN A 92 -14.77 -2.09 -10.18
C GLN A 92 -14.54 -3.57 -10.49
N LEU A 93 -13.64 -3.87 -11.45
CA LEU A 93 -13.21 -5.25 -11.73
C LEU A 93 -12.60 -5.91 -10.50
N LEU A 94 -11.64 -5.24 -9.86
CA LEU A 94 -10.97 -5.74 -8.65
C LEU A 94 -11.98 -5.90 -7.51
N TRP A 95 -12.83 -4.91 -7.27
CA TRP A 95 -13.84 -4.96 -6.21
C TRP A 95 -14.83 -6.11 -6.38
N ARG A 96 -15.25 -6.39 -7.63
CA ARG A 96 -16.08 -7.56 -7.95
C ARG A 96 -15.41 -8.88 -7.59
N LYS A 97 -14.09 -8.99 -7.76
CA LYS A 97 -13.33 -10.16 -7.29
C LYS A 97 -13.31 -10.22 -5.77
N VAL A 98 -13.00 -9.11 -5.09
CA VAL A 98 -12.96 -9.02 -3.61
C VAL A 98 -14.29 -9.44 -3.00
N SER A 99 -15.41 -8.98 -3.54
CA SER A 99 -16.75 -9.23 -2.99
C SER A 99 -17.32 -10.61 -3.33
N ASN A 100 -16.78 -11.30 -4.33
CA ASN A 100 -17.32 -12.60 -4.78
C ASN A 100 -16.75 -13.75 -3.93
N PRO A 101 -17.57 -14.48 -3.15
CA PRO A 101 -17.10 -15.59 -2.32
C PRO A 101 -16.62 -16.80 -3.12
N ASN A 102 -16.96 -16.90 -4.42
CA ASN A 102 -16.52 -17.98 -5.29
C ASN A 102 -15.09 -17.77 -5.83
N VAL A 103 -14.49 -16.60 -5.61
CA VAL A 103 -13.10 -16.34 -5.98
C VAL A 103 -12.19 -16.84 -4.85
N PRO A 104 -11.09 -17.56 -5.13
CA PRO A 104 -10.14 -17.99 -4.11
C PRO A 104 -9.63 -16.83 -3.24
N ASN A 105 -9.51 -17.05 -1.93
CA ASN A 105 -9.11 -16.00 -0.97
C ASN A 105 -7.81 -15.30 -1.39
N ILE A 106 -6.81 -16.05 -1.87
CA ILE A 106 -5.52 -15.48 -2.31
C ILE A 106 -5.70 -14.40 -3.40
N LEU A 107 -6.58 -14.64 -4.38
CA LEU A 107 -6.85 -13.67 -5.46
C LEU A 107 -7.70 -12.50 -4.95
N ARG A 108 -8.60 -12.74 -4.00
CA ARG A 108 -9.37 -11.68 -3.34
C ARG A 108 -8.44 -10.75 -2.57
N GLN A 109 -7.49 -11.31 -1.81
CA GLN A 109 -6.48 -10.53 -1.08
C GLN A 109 -5.57 -9.75 -2.02
N ALA A 110 -5.03 -10.40 -3.05
CA ALA A 110 -4.23 -9.72 -4.08
C ALA A 110 -5.02 -8.55 -4.71
N SER A 111 -6.30 -8.75 -5.02
CA SER A 111 -7.17 -7.70 -5.56
C SER A 111 -7.30 -6.51 -4.61
N VAL A 112 -7.47 -6.75 -3.30
CA VAL A 112 -7.48 -5.70 -2.28
C VAL A 112 -6.17 -4.91 -2.25
N LEU A 113 -5.02 -5.59 -2.33
CA LEU A 113 -3.69 -4.96 -2.31
C LEU A 113 -3.47 -4.08 -3.56
N PHE A 114 -3.87 -4.57 -4.74
CA PHE A 114 -3.84 -3.78 -5.98
C PHE A 114 -4.72 -2.53 -5.87
N MET A 115 -5.94 -2.67 -5.33
CA MET A 115 -6.85 -1.52 -5.11
C MET A 115 -6.23 -0.50 -4.16
N ALA A 116 -5.79 -0.94 -2.98
CA ALA A 116 -5.22 -0.06 -1.95
C ALA A 116 -3.99 0.68 -2.48
N SER A 117 -3.08 -0.05 -3.13
CA SER A 117 -1.86 0.54 -3.66
C SER A 117 -2.15 1.52 -4.81
N LEU A 118 -3.11 1.20 -5.69
CA LEU A 118 -3.49 2.09 -6.79
C LEU A 118 -4.13 3.38 -6.28
N LEU A 119 -5.11 3.25 -5.39
CA LEU A 119 -5.83 4.38 -4.78
C LEU A 119 -4.92 5.29 -3.95
N ALA A 120 -3.88 4.75 -3.30
CA ALA A 120 -2.89 5.56 -2.60
C ALA A 120 -1.95 6.29 -3.58
N ARG A 121 -1.43 5.59 -4.59
CA ARG A 121 -0.27 6.05 -5.38
C ARG A 121 -0.62 6.76 -6.69
N ALA A 122 -1.82 6.60 -7.24
CA ALA A 122 -2.20 7.26 -8.49
C ALA A 122 -2.63 8.72 -8.28
N LYS A 123 -1.89 9.67 -8.86
CA LYS A 123 -2.26 11.11 -8.88
C LYS A 123 -3.49 11.39 -9.74
N PHE A 124 -3.69 10.61 -10.80
CA PHE A 124 -4.78 10.79 -11.76
C PHE A 124 -6.14 10.34 -11.23
N ILE A 125 -6.21 9.63 -10.09
CA ILE A 125 -7.48 9.21 -9.50
C ILE A 125 -8.11 10.37 -8.72
N PRO A 126 -9.31 10.85 -9.12
CA PRO A 126 -10.02 11.87 -8.38
C PRO A 126 -10.42 11.41 -6.98
N ILE A 127 -10.46 12.35 -6.05
CA ILE A 127 -10.87 12.12 -4.65
C ILE A 127 -12.29 11.52 -4.52
N ILE A 128 -13.18 11.79 -5.49
CA ILE A 128 -14.53 11.21 -5.54
C ILE A 128 -14.45 9.69 -5.66
N ILE A 129 -13.64 9.18 -6.60
CA ILE A 129 -13.44 7.73 -6.79
C ILE A 129 -12.84 7.10 -5.52
N LEU A 130 -11.89 7.77 -4.86
CA LEU A 130 -11.33 7.29 -3.59
C LEU A 130 -12.42 7.18 -2.51
N LYS A 131 -13.28 8.21 -2.36
CA LYS A 131 -14.37 8.21 -1.38
C LYS A 131 -15.41 7.11 -1.66
N GLU A 132 -15.76 6.88 -2.92
CA GLU A 132 -16.64 5.78 -3.34
C GLU A 132 -16.05 4.42 -2.92
N ASN A 133 -14.78 4.16 -3.26
CA ASN A 133 -14.13 2.89 -2.90
C ASN A 133 -14.00 2.71 -1.38
N LEU A 134 -13.69 3.76 -0.61
CA LEU A 134 -13.70 3.72 0.85
C LEU A 134 -15.08 3.40 1.42
N THR A 135 -16.14 3.91 0.78
CA THR A 135 -17.53 3.64 1.15
C THR A 135 -17.87 2.17 0.90
N ASP A 136 -17.55 1.66 -0.29
CA ASP A 136 -17.78 0.26 -0.65
C ASP A 136 -17.05 -0.71 0.30
N MET A 137 -15.77 -0.44 0.57
CA MET A 137 -14.97 -1.20 1.56
C MET A 137 -15.61 -1.19 2.94
N THR A 138 -16.03 -0.01 3.40
CA THR A 138 -16.63 0.18 4.72
C THR A 138 -17.98 -0.50 4.85
N GLN A 139 -18.85 -0.37 3.85
CA GLN A 139 -20.15 -1.05 3.82
C GLN A 139 -19.98 -2.57 3.84
N TRP A 140 -19.03 -3.09 3.07
CA TRP A 140 -18.72 -4.52 3.06
C TRP A 140 -18.19 -5.00 4.42
N ILE A 141 -17.27 -4.24 5.06
CA ILE A 141 -16.76 -4.53 6.41
C ILE A 141 -17.90 -4.58 7.43
N HIS A 142 -18.78 -3.57 7.45
CA HIS A 142 -19.91 -3.53 8.40
C HIS A 142 -20.91 -4.66 8.16
N GLY A 143 -21.18 -5.00 6.90
CA GLY A 143 -21.99 -6.17 6.56
C GLY A 143 -21.36 -7.47 7.04
N TYR A 144 -20.04 -7.61 6.90
CA TYR A 144 -19.29 -8.76 7.39
C TYR A 144 -19.38 -8.89 8.92
N ILE A 145 -19.12 -7.80 9.66
CA ILE A 145 -19.22 -7.78 11.13
C ILE A 145 -20.62 -8.20 11.58
N SER A 146 -21.66 -7.60 10.99
CA SER A 146 -23.06 -7.87 11.36
C SER A 146 -23.47 -9.34 11.13
N ASN A 147 -22.90 -9.99 10.11
CA ASN A 147 -23.15 -11.42 9.84
C ASN A 147 -22.40 -12.35 10.81
N GLN A 148 -21.28 -11.91 11.40
CA GLN A 148 -20.50 -12.71 12.36
C GLN A 148 -21.03 -12.58 13.79
N ASP A 149 -21.62 -11.43 14.16
CA ASP A 149 -22.17 -11.19 15.50
C ASP A 149 -23.33 -12.16 15.87
N GLY A 150 -23.96 -12.83 14.90
CA GLY A 150 -25.04 -13.80 15.10
C GLY A 150 -24.65 -15.29 15.03
N ALA A 151 -23.41 -15.60 14.65
CA ALA A 151 -22.91 -16.98 14.49
C ALA A 151 -21.94 -17.36 15.63
N THR A 152 -21.72 -18.66 15.85
CA THR A 152 -20.61 -19.12 16.71
C THR A 152 -19.31 -18.65 16.05
N VAL A 153 -18.72 -17.57 16.57
CA VAL A 153 -17.57 -16.90 15.96
C VAL A 153 -16.43 -17.90 15.79
N ASN A 154 -16.04 -18.15 14.54
CA ASN A 154 -14.87 -18.97 14.26
C ASN A 154 -13.62 -18.13 14.52
N TYR A 155 -12.88 -18.43 15.58
CA TYR A 155 -11.69 -17.65 15.93
C TYR A 155 -10.47 -17.91 15.03
N ASP A 156 -10.58 -18.77 14.01
CA ASP A 156 -9.49 -18.99 13.04
C ASP A 156 -9.34 -17.78 12.10
N SER A 157 -8.25 -17.03 12.29
CA SER A 157 -7.94 -15.84 11.50
C SER A 157 -7.84 -16.10 10.00
N ARG A 158 -7.54 -17.34 9.58
CA ARG A 158 -7.46 -17.74 8.17
C ARG A 158 -8.81 -17.70 7.46
N VAL A 159 -9.91 -17.90 8.20
CA VAL A 159 -11.28 -17.80 7.67
C VAL A 159 -11.65 -16.35 7.38
N HIS A 160 -11.12 -15.43 8.17
CA HIS A 160 -11.38 -13.99 8.08
C HIS A 160 -10.30 -13.23 7.29
N VAL A 161 -9.44 -13.93 6.56
CA VAL A 161 -8.24 -13.33 5.95
C VAL A 161 -8.57 -12.20 4.96
N VAL A 162 -9.63 -12.36 4.15
CA VAL A 162 -10.10 -11.32 3.23
C VAL A 162 -10.66 -10.14 4.00
N PHE A 163 -11.38 -10.38 5.12
CA PHE A 163 -11.88 -9.31 5.98
C PHE A 163 -10.75 -8.45 6.53
N TYR A 164 -9.69 -9.08 7.04
CA TYR A 164 -8.52 -8.37 7.52
C TYR A 164 -7.79 -7.62 6.39
N SER A 165 -7.69 -8.20 5.20
CA SER A 165 -7.12 -7.49 4.04
C SER A 165 -7.90 -6.23 3.68
N VAL A 166 -9.23 -6.27 3.66
CA VAL A 166 -10.07 -5.07 3.37
C VAL A 166 -9.93 -4.03 4.50
N CYS A 167 -9.87 -4.46 5.76
CA CYS A 167 -9.59 -3.55 6.89
C CYS A 167 -8.20 -2.90 6.75
N GLN A 168 -7.17 -3.66 6.40
CA GLN A 168 -5.82 -3.15 6.18
C GLN A 168 -5.79 -2.12 5.04
N ALA A 169 -6.48 -2.40 3.92
CA ALA A 169 -6.61 -1.44 2.82
C ALA A 169 -7.31 -0.14 3.25
N LEU A 170 -8.39 -0.24 4.01
CA LEU A 170 -9.10 0.91 4.57
C LEU A 170 -8.17 1.75 5.46
N PHE A 171 -7.47 1.11 6.40
CA PHE A 171 -6.55 1.79 7.32
C PHE A 171 -5.38 2.44 6.57
N TYR A 172 -4.79 1.71 5.62
CA TYR A 172 -3.70 2.19 4.77
C TYR A 172 -4.12 3.42 3.96
N LEU A 173 -5.27 3.37 3.29
CA LEU A 173 -5.76 4.49 2.48
C LEU A 173 -6.07 5.73 3.30
N ILE A 174 -6.72 5.56 4.45
CA ILE A 174 -6.99 6.69 5.35
C ILE A 174 -5.67 7.27 5.86
N ALA A 175 -4.74 6.43 6.33
CA ALA A 175 -3.44 6.91 6.80
C ALA A 175 -2.65 7.65 5.71
N PHE A 176 -2.62 7.11 4.49
CA PHE A 176 -1.85 7.66 3.37
C PHE A 176 -2.47 8.93 2.77
N ARG A 177 -3.80 8.98 2.62
CA ARG A 177 -4.53 10.03 1.89
C ARG A 177 -5.33 10.98 2.80
N HIS A 178 -5.07 10.97 4.11
CA HIS A 178 -5.85 11.75 5.09
C HIS A 178 -5.93 13.24 4.72
N LYS A 179 -4.82 13.86 4.30
CA LYS A 179 -4.80 15.27 3.89
C LYS A 179 -5.76 15.55 2.74
N ASP A 180 -5.74 14.72 1.68
CA ASP A 180 -6.66 14.92 0.56
C ASP A 180 -8.12 14.70 0.97
N LEU A 181 -8.36 13.72 1.85
CA LEU A 181 -9.70 13.39 2.32
C LEU A 181 -10.29 14.51 3.17
N VAL A 182 -9.49 15.11 4.05
CA VAL A 182 -9.90 16.18 4.97
C VAL A 182 -9.99 17.54 4.29
N ASN A 183 -9.03 17.88 3.43
CA ASN A 183 -9.00 19.17 2.73
C ASN A 183 -10.13 19.31 1.70
N HIS A 184 -10.74 18.20 1.29
CA HIS A 184 -11.91 18.24 0.42
C HIS A 184 -13.16 18.74 1.16
N ASN A 185 -14.07 19.40 0.44
CA ASN A 185 -15.35 19.84 0.98
C ASN A 185 -16.09 18.69 1.70
N LYS A 186 -16.56 18.95 2.92
CA LYS A 186 -17.20 17.99 3.84
C LYS A 186 -16.37 16.71 4.10
N GLY A 187 -15.04 16.80 4.02
CA GLY A 187 -14.11 15.69 4.20
C GLY A 187 -14.23 14.97 5.55
N LEU A 188 -14.22 15.73 6.64
CA LEU A 188 -14.37 15.16 7.99
C LEU A 188 -15.74 14.51 8.21
N ILE A 189 -16.82 15.14 7.74
CA ILE A 189 -18.18 14.58 7.82
C ILE A 189 -18.24 13.24 7.09
N PHE A 190 -17.61 13.15 5.91
CA PHE A 190 -17.49 11.91 5.17
C PHE A 190 -16.76 10.83 5.99
N LEU A 191 -15.61 11.15 6.59
CA LEU A 191 -14.83 10.19 7.39
C LEU A 191 -15.58 9.73 8.64
N GLN A 192 -16.31 10.62 9.31
CA GLN A 192 -17.19 10.28 10.43
C GLN A 192 -18.31 9.32 10.00
N GLY A 193 -18.86 9.53 8.80
CA GLY A 193 -19.88 8.66 8.20
C GLY A 193 -19.42 7.22 7.94
N LEU A 194 -18.12 6.95 7.92
CA LEU A 194 -17.57 5.59 7.78
C LEU A 194 -17.73 4.75 9.07
N ASN A 195 -17.99 5.38 10.22
CA ASN A 195 -18.13 4.71 11.52
C ASN A 195 -16.94 3.78 11.85
N LEU A 196 -15.73 4.33 11.74
CA LEU A 196 -14.47 3.61 11.97
C LEU A 196 -14.38 3.03 13.39
N ALA A 197 -15.00 3.68 14.38
CA ALA A 197 -15.06 3.22 15.76
C ALA A 197 -15.61 1.78 15.86
N LYS A 198 -16.73 1.49 15.18
CA LYS A 198 -17.33 0.15 15.17
C LYS A 198 -16.39 -0.90 14.54
N ILE A 199 -15.59 -0.51 13.53
CA ILE A 199 -14.66 -1.42 12.86
C ILE A 199 -13.50 -1.79 13.78
N VAL A 200 -12.92 -0.81 14.48
CA VAL A 200 -11.73 -1.04 15.32
C VAL A 200 -12.04 -1.76 16.63
N THR A 201 -13.27 -1.64 17.15
CA THR A 201 -13.69 -2.31 18.40
C THR A 201 -14.47 -3.60 18.18
N CYS A 202 -14.58 -4.10 16.94
CA CYS A 202 -15.33 -5.33 16.68
C CYS A 202 -14.63 -6.57 17.25
N HIS A 203 -15.39 -7.64 17.49
CA HIS A 203 -14.86 -8.88 18.09
C HIS A 203 -13.74 -9.54 17.27
N LEU A 204 -13.73 -9.34 15.94
CA LEU A 204 -12.67 -9.86 15.06
C LEU A 204 -11.33 -9.14 15.20
N ASN A 205 -11.32 -7.96 15.85
CA ASN A 205 -10.13 -7.20 16.24
C ASN A 205 -9.08 -7.02 15.11
N PRO A 206 -9.41 -6.27 14.04
CA PRO A 206 -8.52 -6.08 12.90
C PRO A 206 -7.21 -5.38 13.26
N LEU A 207 -7.19 -4.55 14.31
CA LEU A 207 -5.97 -3.87 14.80
C LEU A 207 -4.90 -4.85 15.32
N LYS A 208 -5.26 -6.09 15.67
CA LYS A 208 -4.31 -7.13 16.07
C LYS A 208 -3.64 -7.84 14.89
N VAL A 209 -4.34 -7.94 13.75
CA VAL A 209 -3.93 -8.77 12.59
C VAL A 209 -3.29 -7.95 11.47
N CYS A 210 -3.75 -6.71 11.27
CA CYS A 210 -3.19 -5.81 10.27
C CYS A 210 -1.75 -5.40 10.63
N LEU A 211 -0.97 -5.03 9.62
CA LEU A 211 0.44 -4.66 9.78
C LEU A 211 0.61 -3.55 10.84
N PRO A 212 1.58 -3.66 11.77
CA PRO A 212 1.81 -2.69 12.83
C PRO A 212 2.05 -1.26 12.34
N ALA A 213 2.81 -1.10 11.25
CA ALA A 213 3.06 0.22 10.66
C ALA A 213 1.79 0.86 10.10
N VAL A 214 0.90 0.07 9.48
CA VAL A 214 -0.40 0.54 8.97
C VAL A 214 -1.31 0.96 10.13
N THR A 215 -1.42 0.11 11.16
CA THR A 215 -2.29 0.36 12.32
C THR A 215 -1.83 1.53 13.18
N SER A 216 -0.52 1.70 13.38
CA SER A 216 0.07 2.83 14.11
C SER A 216 -0.20 4.16 13.40
N ASN A 217 0.08 4.25 12.10
CA ASN A 217 -0.18 5.47 11.32
C ASN A 217 -1.68 5.79 11.26
N PHE A 218 -2.52 4.77 11.07
CA PHE A 218 -3.97 4.94 11.13
C PHE A 218 -4.46 5.40 12.51
N ALA A 219 -3.90 4.87 13.61
CA ALA A 219 -4.22 5.29 14.97
C ALA A 219 -3.84 6.77 15.22
N SER A 220 -2.69 7.21 14.71
CA SER A 220 -2.28 8.62 14.79
C SER A 220 -3.24 9.54 14.05
N VAL A 221 -3.58 9.21 12.79
CA VAL A 221 -4.51 9.99 11.97
C VAL A 221 -5.91 10.04 12.59
N THR A 222 -6.45 8.91 13.02
CA THR A 222 -7.79 8.84 13.62
C THR A 222 -7.88 9.55 14.96
N ARG A 223 -6.81 9.54 15.76
CA ARG A 223 -6.72 10.35 16.99
C ARG A 223 -6.71 11.84 16.67
N HIS A 224 -5.87 12.28 15.74
CA HIS A 224 -5.72 13.69 15.38
C HIS A 224 -7.05 14.29 14.90
N TYR A 225 -7.81 13.56 14.07
CA TYR A 225 -9.12 14.00 13.57
C TYR A 225 -10.31 13.57 14.44
N GLN A 226 -10.06 12.98 15.62
CA GLN A 226 -11.11 12.52 16.57
C GLN A 226 -12.14 11.57 15.93
N LEU A 227 -11.69 10.66 15.05
CA LEU A 227 -12.54 9.72 14.32
C LEU A 227 -12.74 8.39 15.07
N ALA A 228 -11.70 7.90 15.75
CA ALA A 228 -11.72 6.66 16.52
C ALA A 228 -10.55 6.61 17.52
N TYR A 229 -10.74 5.93 18.64
CA TYR A 229 -9.71 5.74 19.68
C TYR A 229 -9.07 4.36 19.54
N CYS A 230 -8.02 4.26 18.71
CA CYS A 230 -7.36 2.98 18.41
C CYS A 230 -6.32 2.55 19.47
N TYR A 231 -5.66 3.51 20.13
CA TYR A 231 -4.53 3.23 21.03
C TYR A 231 -4.87 2.33 22.22
N SER A 232 -6.04 2.49 22.83
CA SER A 232 -6.48 1.63 23.94
C SER A 232 -6.63 0.17 23.51
N VAL A 233 -7.16 -0.06 22.29
CA VAL A 233 -7.29 -1.40 21.70
C VAL A 233 -5.91 -1.98 21.36
N ILE A 234 -5.02 -1.18 20.78
CA ILE A 234 -3.65 -1.61 20.44
C ILE A 234 -2.87 -1.99 21.71
N GLU A 235 -2.97 -1.18 22.76
CA GLU A 235 -2.31 -1.46 24.05
C GLU A 235 -2.86 -2.73 24.70
N HIS A 236 -4.19 -2.90 24.69
CA HIS A 236 -4.83 -4.13 25.16
C HIS A 236 -4.35 -5.36 24.37
N ASN A 237 -4.21 -5.24 23.04
CA ASN A 237 -3.69 -6.30 22.19
C ASN A 237 -2.25 -6.67 22.53
N ALA A 238 -1.39 -5.69 22.77
CA ALA A 238 0.00 -5.90 23.15
C ALA A 238 0.11 -6.65 24.49
N ARG A 239 -0.68 -6.25 25.50
CA ARG A 239 -0.69 -6.89 26.83
C ARG A 239 -1.18 -8.34 26.81
N ASN A 240 -2.09 -8.67 25.90
CA ASN A 240 -2.71 -10.00 25.79
C ASN A 240 -2.06 -10.91 24.74
N THR A 241 -0.98 -10.46 24.10
CA THR A 241 -0.23 -11.30 23.16
C THR A 241 0.83 -12.06 23.94
N ILE A 242 0.52 -13.31 24.31
CA ILE A 242 1.50 -14.22 24.92
C ILE A 242 2.37 -14.80 23.80
N PRO A 243 3.69 -14.59 23.81
CA PRO A 243 4.58 -15.21 22.83
C PRO A 243 4.55 -16.73 23.00
N LEU A 244 3.98 -17.44 22.03
CA LEU A 244 4.02 -18.90 21.97
C LEU A 244 5.41 -19.30 21.46
N VAL A 245 6.30 -19.65 22.38
CA VAL A 245 7.61 -20.23 22.09
C VAL A 245 7.45 -21.75 22.02
N TYR A 246 7.64 -22.33 20.85
CA TYR A 246 7.73 -23.79 20.69
C TYR A 246 9.11 -24.17 20.15
N ARG A 247 9.57 -25.38 20.48
CA ARG A 247 10.82 -25.89 19.90
C ARG A 247 10.48 -26.54 18.55
N ASN A 248 11.18 -26.14 17.49
CA ASN A 248 11.07 -26.83 16.22
C ASN A 248 11.77 -28.20 16.27
N SER A 249 11.67 -28.97 15.19
CA SER A 249 12.27 -30.30 15.07
C SER A 249 13.80 -30.33 15.25
N SER A 250 14.47 -29.17 15.11
CA SER A 250 15.90 -28.99 15.37
C SER A 250 16.22 -28.48 16.78
N GLY A 251 15.23 -28.37 17.67
CA GLY A 251 15.39 -27.94 19.06
C GLY A 251 15.53 -26.43 19.25
N ALA A 252 15.49 -25.64 18.17
CA ALA A 252 15.52 -24.18 18.24
C ALA A 252 14.17 -23.63 18.70
N ALA A 253 14.21 -22.66 19.61
CA ALA A 253 13.04 -21.91 20.02
C ALA A 253 12.53 -21.08 18.85
N VAL A 254 11.36 -21.43 18.31
CA VAL A 254 10.65 -20.66 17.29
C VAL A 254 9.48 -19.96 17.95
N MET A 255 9.45 -18.64 17.87
CA MET A 255 8.29 -17.86 18.26
C MET A 255 7.23 -18.02 17.17
N SER A 256 6.04 -18.50 17.54
CA SER A 256 4.87 -18.44 16.67
C SER A 256 4.49 -16.97 16.49
N MET A 257 4.94 -16.35 15.40
CA MET A 257 4.39 -15.06 15.00
C MET A 257 2.91 -15.26 14.64
N PRO A 258 2.00 -14.38 15.10
CA PRO A 258 0.62 -14.41 14.61
C PRO A 258 0.61 -14.30 13.09
N VAL A 259 -0.42 -14.84 12.44
CA VAL A 259 -0.63 -14.73 10.99
C VAL A 259 -0.54 -13.26 10.59
N GLN A 260 0.61 -12.82 10.09
CA GLN A 260 0.80 -11.47 9.58
C GLN A 260 0.25 -11.44 8.16
N LEU A 261 -0.59 -10.45 7.88
CA LEU A 261 -1.04 -10.17 6.52
C LEU A 261 0.16 -9.85 5.63
N GLU A 262 0.02 -10.15 4.34
CA GLU A 262 1.08 -9.89 3.36
C GLU A 262 1.56 -8.44 3.42
N THR A 263 2.88 -8.29 3.44
CA THR A 263 3.60 -7.01 3.50
C THR A 263 3.97 -6.57 2.08
N TYR A 264 3.00 -6.57 1.17
CA TYR A 264 3.25 -6.34 -0.24
C TYR A 264 2.20 -5.40 -0.84
N PHE A 265 2.65 -4.25 -1.35
CA PHE A 265 1.80 -3.29 -2.06
C PHE A 265 2.26 -3.20 -3.54
N PRO A 266 1.42 -3.62 -4.50
CA PRO A 266 1.85 -3.76 -5.89
C PRO A 266 2.32 -2.48 -6.60
N PHE A 267 1.97 -1.29 -6.14
CA PHE A 267 2.44 -0.03 -6.71
C PHE A 267 3.37 0.71 -5.76
N ASP A 268 4.18 -0.02 -4.98
CA ASP A 268 5.35 0.54 -4.31
C ASP A 268 6.34 1.19 -5.30
N PRO A 269 7.26 2.05 -4.83
CA PRO A 269 8.00 2.97 -5.69
C PRO A 269 8.66 2.29 -6.89
N TYR A 270 8.50 2.90 -8.07
CA TYR A 270 9.03 2.38 -9.32
C TYR A 270 10.55 2.62 -9.41
N LEU A 271 11.35 1.55 -9.47
CA LEU A 271 12.81 1.63 -9.31
C LEU A 271 13.60 1.69 -10.63
N LEU A 272 12.98 1.39 -11.76
CA LEU A 272 13.65 1.33 -13.06
C LEU A 272 13.90 2.74 -13.58
N GLN A 273 15.11 3.04 -14.05
CA GLN A 273 15.56 4.40 -14.32
C GLN A 273 15.10 4.94 -15.67
N ARG A 274 15.25 4.17 -16.75
CA ARG A 274 14.97 4.58 -18.12
C ARG A 274 13.47 4.79 -18.33
N SER A 275 12.66 3.85 -17.87
CA SER A 275 11.20 3.87 -18.01
C SER A 275 10.47 4.73 -16.96
N ASN A 276 11.17 5.24 -15.93
CA ASN A 276 10.55 6.03 -14.85
C ASN A 276 9.79 7.27 -15.34
N HIS A 277 10.26 7.89 -16.42
CA HIS A 277 9.68 9.12 -16.94
C HIS A 277 8.21 8.99 -17.36
N PHE A 278 7.73 7.77 -17.66
CA PHE A 278 6.31 7.49 -17.91
C PHE A 278 5.45 7.51 -16.65
N ILE A 279 6.03 7.21 -15.49
CA ILE A 279 5.31 6.97 -14.23
C ILE A 279 5.42 8.15 -13.27
N ASN A 280 6.57 8.83 -13.21
CA ASN A 280 6.87 9.85 -12.20
C ASN A 280 5.78 10.95 -12.07
N SER A 281 5.31 11.49 -13.21
CA SER A 281 4.26 12.52 -13.20
C SER A 281 2.91 12.01 -12.71
N LEU A 282 2.64 10.72 -12.88
CA LEU A 282 1.41 10.03 -12.50
C LEU A 282 1.44 9.48 -11.07
N TYR A 283 2.62 9.39 -10.47
CA TYR A 283 2.87 8.69 -9.22
C TYR A 283 2.92 9.64 -8.01
N ARG A 284 2.27 9.24 -6.92
CA ARG A 284 2.27 9.94 -5.64
C ARG A 284 3.20 9.23 -4.66
N GLU A 285 4.24 9.94 -4.24
CA GLU A 285 5.11 9.52 -3.16
C GLU A 285 4.44 9.73 -1.81
N TYR A 286 4.80 8.90 -0.84
CA TYR A 286 4.38 9.08 0.55
C TYR A 286 5.22 10.20 1.16
N ASP A 287 4.57 11.20 1.75
CA ASP A 287 5.25 12.38 2.29
C ASP A 287 5.74 12.21 3.74
N GLY A 288 5.62 11.01 4.31
CA GLY A 288 6.08 10.72 5.68
C GLY A 288 5.28 11.42 6.78
N SER A 289 4.29 12.22 6.42
CA SER A 289 3.66 13.13 7.37
C SER A 289 2.67 12.37 8.24
N ILE A 290 3.02 12.31 9.53
CA ILE A 290 2.10 11.93 10.59
C ILE A 290 1.54 13.25 11.15
N PRO A 291 0.23 13.39 11.37
CA PRO A 291 -0.31 14.59 11.97
C PRO A 291 0.36 14.86 13.32
N GLU A 292 1.03 16.01 13.46
CA GLU A 292 1.65 16.40 14.73
C GLU A 292 0.55 16.47 15.80
N SER A 293 0.74 15.72 16.88
CA SER A 293 -0.15 15.78 18.05
C SER A 293 0.20 17.04 18.82
N ASN A 294 -0.67 18.05 18.79
CA ASN A 294 -0.63 19.14 19.77
C ASN A 294 -0.91 18.57 21.16
N GLY A 295 0.13 18.36 21.97
CA GLY A 295 0.02 17.97 23.37
C GLY A 295 1.22 17.18 23.89
N GLU A 296 2.19 17.93 24.41
CA GLU A 296 3.03 17.64 25.60
C GLU A 296 3.59 16.21 25.77
N ASP A 297 4.79 15.99 25.21
CA ASP A 297 5.92 15.31 25.88
C ASP A 297 7.13 15.34 24.93
N LYS A 298 7.60 16.56 24.59
CA LYS A 298 9.01 16.72 24.22
C LYS A 298 9.76 16.88 25.53
N LYS A 299 10.27 15.78 26.08
CA LYS A 299 11.36 15.89 27.04
C LYS A 299 12.57 16.37 26.27
N ASP A 300 13.05 17.53 26.67
CA ASP A 300 14.22 18.21 26.17
C ASP A 300 15.44 17.27 26.19
N GLU A 301 15.89 16.82 25.02
CA GLU A 301 17.29 16.39 24.85
C GLU A 301 18.10 17.67 24.66
N ALA A 302 18.47 18.27 25.79
CA ALA A 302 19.44 19.34 25.83
C ALA A 302 20.80 18.77 25.40
N GLU A 303 21.30 19.28 24.27
CA GLU A 303 22.69 19.15 23.84
C GLU A 303 23.63 19.58 24.97
N GLN A 304 24.36 18.62 25.56
CA GLN A 304 25.54 18.91 26.37
C GLN A 304 26.79 18.55 25.56
N GLN A 305 27.54 19.60 25.22
CA GLN A 305 28.85 19.54 24.60
C GLN A 305 29.89 18.87 25.52
N ASP A 306 30.64 17.95 24.91
CA ASP A 306 32.02 17.52 25.17
C ASP A 306 32.65 17.78 26.56
N THR A 307 33.00 16.69 27.24
CA THR A 307 34.38 16.53 27.74
C THR A 307 34.85 15.09 27.56
N VAL A 308 35.93 14.95 26.78
CA VAL A 308 36.67 13.74 26.48
C VAL A 308 37.16 13.05 27.76
N LYS A 309 36.86 11.76 27.92
CA LYS A 309 37.79 10.75 28.46
C LYS A 309 37.58 9.42 27.75
N GLU A 310 38.66 8.95 27.13
CA GLU A 310 38.85 7.63 26.53
C GLU A 310 38.64 6.55 27.58
N ASP A 311 37.89 5.50 27.24
CA ASP A 311 38.22 4.10 27.52
C ASP A 311 37.30 3.21 26.65
N GLU A 312 37.94 2.32 25.90
CA GLU A 312 37.37 1.40 24.92
C GLU A 312 36.45 0.35 25.58
N ASP A 313 35.23 0.15 25.06
CA ASP A 313 34.55 -1.15 25.11
C ASP A 313 33.57 -1.28 23.92
N ASP A 314 34.01 -2.09 22.96
CA ASP A 314 33.47 -2.27 21.63
C ASP A 314 32.45 -3.43 21.63
N PHE A 315 31.24 -3.20 22.13
CA PHE A 315 30.12 -4.15 21.92
C PHE A 315 28.77 -3.47 22.17
N LEU A 316 28.11 -3.03 21.09
CA LEU A 316 26.66 -3.03 20.82
C LEU A 316 26.37 -2.01 19.70
N MET A 317 26.35 -2.50 18.47
CA MET A 317 25.81 -1.74 17.33
C MET A 317 24.32 -1.50 17.55
N ASP A 318 23.98 -0.26 17.84
CA ASP A 318 22.62 0.28 17.90
C ASP A 318 21.95 0.16 16.53
N GLN A 319 21.03 -0.78 16.39
CA GLN A 319 20.07 -0.79 15.29
C GLN A 319 19.04 0.31 15.56
N SER A 320 19.43 1.56 15.30
CA SER A 320 18.56 2.72 15.41
C SER A 320 17.41 2.64 14.39
N ASN A 321 16.26 2.13 14.83
CA ASN A 321 14.87 2.61 14.68
C ASN A 321 14.37 3.32 13.40
N ASN A 322 15.06 3.25 12.27
CA ASN A 322 14.62 3.90 11.02
C ASN A 322 13.61 3.10 10.18
N SER A 323 13.16 1.92 10.64
CA SER A 323 12.24 1.07 9.88
C SER A 323 10.74 1.33 10.11
N LEU A 324 10.36 2.12 11.12
CA LEU A 324 8.94 2.31 11.49
C LEU A 324 8.17 3.31 10.61
N SER A 325 8.83 4.14 9.80
CA SER A 325 8.21 5.22 9.03
C SER A 325 7.97 4.91 7.54
N SER A 326 8.39 3.74 7.05
CA SER A 326 8.36 3.47 5.62
C SER A 326 7.10 2.71 5.19
N PHE A 327 6.13 3.40 4.57
CA PHE A 327 5.12 2.77 3.70
C PHE A 327 5.72 2.35 2.33
N SER A 328 7.03 2.11 2.27
CA SER A 328 7.71 1.47 1.15
C SER A 328 8.18 0.11 1.62
N TYR A 329 7.53 -0.94 1.11
CA TYR A 329 7.83 -2.34 1.43
C TYR A 329 8.54 -3.05 0.28
N GLY A 330 8.85 -2.32 -0.80
CA GLY A 330 9.36 -2.82 -2.08
C GLY A 330 10.81 -3.30 -2.12
N VAL A 331 11.36 -3.84 -1.03
CA VAL A 331 12.63 -4.59 -1.13
C VAL A 331 12.32 -6.03 -1.54
N SER A 332 12.53 -6.34 -2.82
CA SER A 332 12.49 -7.72 -3.31
C SER A 332 13.52 -8.55 -2.53
N PRO A 333 13.16 -9.75 -2.04
CA PRO A 333 14.08 -10.61 -1.27
C PRO A 333 15.41 -10.90 -1.98
N GLY A 334 15.44 -10.81 -3.32
CA GLY A 334 16.64 -11.03 -4.14
C GLY A 334 17.64 -9.88 -4.20
N PHE A 335 17.40 -8.73 -3.55
CA PHE A 335 18.31 -7.58 -3.58
C PHE A 335 18.98 -7.27 -2.22
N LEU A 336 18.84 -8.15 -1.22
CA LEU A 336 19.50 -8.03 0.09
C LEU A 336 20.86 -8.77 0.17
N GLN A 337 21.39 -9.24 -0.95
CA GLN A 337 22.77 -9.75 -1.02
C GLN A 337 23.58 -8.95 -2.04
N MET A 338 24.18 -7.86 -1.56
CA MET A 338 25.62 -7.58 -1.74
C MET A 338 26.05 -6.40 -0.88
#